data_AF-A0A6L8E3T7-F1
#
_entry.id   AF-A0A6L8E3T7-F1
#
_cell.length_a   1.000
_cell.length_b   1.000
_cell.length_c   1.000
_cell.angle_alpha   90.00
_cell.angle_beta   90.00
_cell.angle_gamma   90.00
#
_symmetry.space_group_name_H-M   'P 1'
#
loop_
_entity.id
_entity.type
_entity.pdbx_description
1 polymer ?
#
loop_
_entity_poly.entity_id
_entity_poly.type
_entity_poly.pdbx_seq_one_letter_code
_entity_poly.pdbx_strand_id
1 'polypeptide(L)'
;GNLGGGVTQLVMPIVLGILTVGAYIPFTNIQFLPGLGLSDAAGWRAAMVIAGAMCALVGVAYYFLTQDAPEGNYRELRAAGKLPPKQSVKGSFAKAARDPRVWALFVIYGACFGIELTVNNVLALYFIDYFDFFASMTAVQAVQWAGAAAMLFGLMNVFARTLGGALGDVFGRRWGLSGRVRWLFIALFFEGLALMLFSQMPVLAMAIPALIVFSLFVQMSEGATYSVVPFINKKALGSVAGIVGAGGNAGAVAAGFLFRGAIPWPTAFLVIGALVTVTAFLAFAVRFDSQTEIEARTALDAALADRRAGLAAGRVEPAEAAG
;
A
#
# COMPACT_ATOMS: atom_id res chain seq x y z
N GLY A 1 -0.59 2.08 -2.97
CA GLY A 1 0.48 1.38 -2.26
C GLY A 1 1.57 2.37 -1.93
N ASN A 2 2.39 2.06 -0.94
CA ASN A 2 3.48 2.92 -0.48
C ASN A 2 4.83 2.53 -1.10
N LEU A 3 4.87 2.25 -2.41
CA LEU A 3 6.11 1.87 -3.12
C LEU A 3 7.22 2.90 -2.89
N GLY A 4 6.86 4.19 -2.86
CA GLY A 4 7.79 5.28 -2.57
C GLY A 4 8.50 5.14 -1.23
N GLY A 5 7.82 4.62 -0.19
CA GLY A 5 8.44 4.33 1.10
C GLY A 5 9.55 3.28 1.00
N GLY A 6 9.29 2.17 0.31
CA GLY A 6 10.31 1.13 0.07
C GLY A 6 11.48 1.60 -0.78
N VAL A 7 11.21 2.38 -1.83
CA VAL A 7 12.27 2.98 -2.66
C VAL A 7 13.11 3.94 -1.83
N THR A 8 12.49 4.74 -0.96
CA THR A 8 13.21 5.65 -0.05
C THR A 8 14.13 4.89 0.90
N GLN A 9 13.66 3.75 1.44
CA GLN A 9 14.47 2.88 2.30
C GLN A 9 15.71 2.32 1.60
N LEU A 10 15.70 2.14 0.27
CA LEU A 10 16.91 1.77 -0.48
C LEU A 10 17.77 3.00 -0.85
N VAL A 11 17.13 4.02 -1.43
CA VAL A 11 17.82 5.12 -2.10
C VAL A 11 18.47 6.07 -1.09
N MET A 12 17.82 6.37 0.04
CA MET A 12 18.36 7.30 1.03
C MET A 12 19.63 6.79 1.73
N PRO A 13 19.75 5.48 2.06
CA PRO A 13 21.01 4.93 2.51
C PRO A 13 22.13 4.95 1.46
N ILE A 14 21.80 4.74 0.18
CA ILE A 14 22.79 4.81 -0.92
C ILE A 14 23.27 6.26 -1.09
N VAL A 15 22.33 7.18 -1.31
CA VAL A 15 22.29 8.53 -0.70
C VAL A 15 23.47 8.92 0.18
N LEU A 16 23.26 8.62 1.46
CA LEU A 16 24.20 8.82 2.55
C LEU A 16 25.55 8.14 2.29
N GLY A 17 25.55 6.90 1.81
CA GLY A 17 26.74 6.13 1.48
C GLY A 17 27.67 6.89 0.56
N ILE A 18 27.16 7.35 -0.58
CA ILE A 18 27.93 8.14 -1.55
C ILE A 18 28.55 9.39 -0.89
N LEU A 19 27.80 10.04 0.00
CA LEU A 19 28.25 11.25 0.68
C LEU A 19 29.34 10.97 1.75
N THR A 20 29.34 9.80 2.37
CA THR A 20 30.22 9.46 3.49
C THR A 20 31.33 8.47 3.11
N VAL A 21 31.05 7.17 3.19
CA VAL A 21 32.04 6.07 3.13
C VAL A 21 32.07 5.33 1.80
N GLY A 22 31.02 5.46 0.99
CA GLY A 22 30.82 4.78 -0.28
C GLY A 22 29.47 4.08 -0.39
N ALA A 23 29.11 3.75 -1.63
CA ALA A 23 27.90 3.00 -1.92
C ALA A 23 28.24 1.54 -2.27
N TYR A 24 27.52 0.63 -1.63
CA TYR A 24 27.69 -0.81 -1.80
C TYR A 24 26.51 -1.39 -2.58
N ILE A 25 26.80 -2.40 -3.41
CA ILE A 25 25.73 -3.12 -4.11
C ILE A 25 24.90 -3.86 -3.05
N PRO A 26 23.56 -3.71 -3.05
CA PRO A 26 22.68 -4.36 -2.09
C PRO A 26 22.98 -5.85 -1.95
N PHE A 27 22.99 -6.31 -0.70
CA PHE A 27 23.29 -7.68 -0.33
C PHE A 27 24.71 -8.19 -0.67
N THR A 28 25.66 -7.28 -0.91
CA THR A 28 27.06 -7.64 -1.15
C THR A 28 28.02 -6.73 -0.37
N ASN A 29 29.29 -7.10 -0.33
CA ASN A 29 30.37 -6.25 0.18
C ASN A 29 31.10 -5.50 -0.96
N ILE A 30 30.52 -5.47 -2.15
CA ILE A 30 31.15 -4.85 -3.33
C ILE A 30 30.78 -3.37 -3.33
N GLN A 31 31.79 -2.53 -3.11
CA GLN A 31 31.67 -1.10 -3.25
C GLN A 31 31.71 -0.73 -4.74
N PHE A 32 30.68 -0.03 -5.21
CA PHE A 32 30.63 0.43 -6.60
C PHE A 32 30.93 1.92 -6.77
N LEU A 33 30.90 2.69 -5.67
CA LEU A 33 31.27 4.11 -5.69
C LEU A 33 32.04 4.51 -4.42
N PRO A 34 33.17 5.22 -4.53
CA PRO A 34 33.86 5.79 -3.38
C PRO A 34 33.01 6.88 -2.72
N GLY A 35 33.13 6.99 -1.39
CA GLY A 35 32.47 8.04 -0.63
C GLY A 35 33.15 9.40 -0.78
N LEU A 36 32.40 10.48 -0.59
CA LEU A 36 32.93 11.85 -0.61
C LEU A 36 33.61 12.26 0.71
N GLY A 37 33.59 11.41 1.74
CA GLY A 37 34.29 11.62 3.00
C GLY A 37 33.62 12.62 3.95
N LEU A 38 32.33 12.93 3.76
CA LEU A 38 31.59 13.72 4.74
C LEU A 38 31.40 12.94 6.03
N SER A 39 31.38 13.64 7.17
CA SER A 39 30.92 13.06 8.44
C SER A 39 29.46 12.64 8.35
N ASP A 40 29.04 11.62 9.12
CA ASP A 40 27.65 11.12 9.14
C ASP A 40 26.60 12.23 9.31
N ALA A 41 26.83 13.18 10.22
CA ALA A 41 25.92 14.29 10.45
C ALA A 41 25.79 15.22 9.23
N ALA A 42 26.90 15.52 8.56
CA ALA A 42 26.91 16.33 7.34
C ALA A 42 26.30 15.55 6.16
N GLY A 43 26.59 14.25 6.05
CA GLY A 43 26.03 13.35 5.03
C GLY A 43 24.50 13.28 5.11
N TRP A 44 23.93 13.08 6.30
CA TRP A 44 22.47 13.07 6.47
C TRP A 44 21.82 14.41 6.12
N ARG A 45 22.42 15.54 6.52
CA ARG A 45 21.93 16.87 6.16
C ARG A 45 21.92 17.07 4.64
N ALA A 46 23.03 16.74 3.98
CA ALA A 46 23.15 16.84 2.53
C ALA A 46 22.16 15.90 1.81
N ALA A 47 22.00 14.66 2.28
CA ALA A 47 21.03 13.71 1.72
C ALA A 47 19.60 14.25 1.78
N MET A 48 19.20 14.87 2.90
CA MET A 48 17.87 15.48 3.04
C MET A 48 17.67 16.69 2.12
N VAL A 49 18.72 17.50 1.93
CA VAL A 49 18.69 18.62 0.96
C VAL A 49 18.53 18.10 -0.46
N ILE A 50 19.26 17.04 -0.84
CA ILE A 50 19.13 16.40 -2.16
C ILE A 50 17.71 15.89 -2.37
N ALA A 51 17.14 15.16 -1.39
CA ALA A 51 15.77 14.67 -1.48
C ALA A 51 14.75 15.82 -1.65
N GLY A 52 14.87 16.89 -0.85
CA GLY A 52 14.03 18.08 -0.96
C GLY A 52 14.15 18.78 -2.32
N ALA A 53 15.37 18.90 -2.85
CA ALA A 53 15.63 19.48 -4.17
C ALA A 53 14.98 18.64 -5.28
N MET A 54 15.10 17.30 -5.22
CA MET A 54 14.43 16.41 -6.16
C MET A 54 12.90 16.57 -6.09
N CYS A 55 12.31 16.63 -4.90
CA CYS A 55 10.88 16.86 -4.75
C CYS A 55 10.45 18.20 -5.37
N ALA A 56 11.23 19.28 -5.17
CA ALA A 56 10.96 20.58 -5.77
C ALA A 56 11.05 20.53 -7.30
N LEU A 57 12.09 19.90 -7.85
CA LEU A 57 12.28 19.73 -9.30
C LEU A 57 11.14 18.93 -9.92
N VAL A 58 10.73 17.82 -9.29
CA VAL A 58 9.59 17.01 -9.74
C VAL A 58 8.29 17.82 -9.63
N GLY A 59 8.11 18.65 -8.60
CA GLY A 59 6.95 19.53 -8.48
C GLY A 59 6.87 20.56 -9.61
N VAL A 60 8.00 21.17 -9.97
CA VAL A 60 8.10 22.09 -11.13
C VAL A 60 7.81 21.33 -12.42
N ALA A 61 8.42 20.17 -12.63
CA ALA A 61 8.17 19.34 -13.80
C ALA A 61 6.70 18.91 -13.89
N TYR A 62 6.07 18.53 -12.77
CA TYR A 62 4.66 18.17 -12.72
C TYR A 62 3.77 19.32 -13.19
N TYR A 63 4.06 20.55 -12.78
CA TYR A 63 3.31 21.74 -13.20
C TYR A 63 3.36 21.99 -14.72
N PHE A 64 4.50 21.72 -15.36
CA PHE A 64 4.68 22.01 -16.79
C PHE A 64 4.44 20.81 -17.72
N LEU A 65 4.59 19.58 -17.23
CA LEU A 65 4.59 18.36 -18.06
C LEU A 65 3.34 17.49 -17.90
N THR A 66 2.41 17.83 -16.99
CA THR A 66 1.19 17.03 -16.77
C THR A 66 -0.07 17.71 -17.29
N GLN A 67 -1.06 16.88 -17.60
CA GLN A 67 -2.40 17.26 -18.04
C GLN A 67 -3.42 16.49 -17.22
N ASP A 68 -4.62 17.05 -17.01
CA ASP A 68 -5.60 16.46 -16.09
C ASP A 68 -6.14 15.10 -16.54
N ALA A 69 -6.28 14.90 -17.85
CA ALA A 69 -6.79 13.68 -18.47
C ALA A 69 -6.04 13.38 -19.78
N PRO A 70 -6.09 12.13 -20.29
CA PRO A 70 -5.51 11.79 -21.59
C PRO A 70 -6.04 12.66 -22.74
N GLU A 71 -7.28 13.15 -22.60
CA GLU A 71 -7.99 14.00 -23.57
C GLU A 71 -7.66 15.50 -23.40
N GLY A 72 -6.80 15.86 -22.46
CA GLY A 72 -6.44 17.24 -22.12
C GLY A 72 -7.04 17.72 -20.80
N ASN A 73 -6.95 19.02 -20.54
CA ASN A 73 -7.33 19.60 -19.25
C ASN A 73 -8.85 19.67 -19.05
N TYR A 74 -9.32 19.36 -17.84
CA TYR A 74 -10.76 19.37 -17.53
C TYR A 74 -11.39 20.75 -17.71
N ARG A 75 -10.61 21.81 -17.48
CA ARG A 75 -11.07 23.20 -17.66
C ARG A 75 -11.39 23.49 -19.12
N GLU A 76 -10.51 23.05 -20.02
CA GLU A 76 -10.64 23.25 -21.47
C GLU A 76 -11.74 22.36 -22.05
N LEU A 77 -11.78 21.08 -21.65
CA LEU A 77 -12.83 20.14 -22.07
C LEU A 77 -14.23 20.59 -21.65
N ARG A 78 -14.36 21.19 -20.45
CA ARG A 78 -15.64 21.77 -19.98
C ARG A 78 -15.97 23.06 -20.72
N ALA A 79 -14.99 23.91 -21.01
CA ALA A 79 -15.18 25.10 -21.84
C ALA A 79 -15.61 24.74 -23.28
N ALA A 80 -15.11 23.63 -23.81
CA ALA A 80 -15.48 23.09 -25.11
C ALA A 80 -16.81 22.30 -25.11
N GLY A 81 -17.52 22.22 -23.99
CA GLY A 81 -18.80 21.51 -23.87
C GLY A 81 -18.71 19.98 -23.94
N LYS A 82 -17.49 19.40 -23.91
CA LYS A 82 -17.26 17.95 -23.99
C LYS A 82 -17.46 17.21 -22.67
N LEU A 83 -17.51 17.94 -21.55
CA LEU A 83 -17.73 17.39 -20.22
C LEU A 83 -18.95 18.01 -19.54
N PRO A 84 -19.73 17.22 -18.78
CA PRO A 84 -20.84 17.75 -18.00
C PRO A 84 -20.37 18.77 -16.95
N PRO A 85 -21.26 19.69 -16.52
CA PRO A 85 -20.96 20.67 -15.49
C PRO A 85 -20.57 19.97 -14.19
N LYS A 86 -19.64 20.57 -13.45
CA LYS A 86 -19.12 20.04 -12.18
C LYS A 86 -20.28 19.88 -11.19
N GLN A 87 -20.76 18.66 -11.00
CA GLN A 87 -21.80 18.38 -10.01
C GLN A 87 -21.19 18.45 -8.60
N SER A 88 -21.62 19.42 -7.79
CA SER A 88 -21.31 19.41 -6.36
C SER A 88 -22.30 18.47 -5.66
N VAL A 89 -21.83 17.29 -5.25
CA VAL A 89 -22.66 16.38 -4.45
C VAL A 89 -22.66 16.87 -3.00
N LYS A 90 -23.48 17.86 -2.68
CA LYS A 90 -23.66 18.33 -1.30
C LYS A 90 -24.25 17.18 -0.45
N GLY A 91 -23.66 16.92 0.72
CA GLY A 91 -24.13 15.89 1.66
C GLY A 91 -23.63 14.46 1.41
N SER A 92 -22.79 14.22 0.39
CA SER A 92 -22.16 12.91 0.15
C SER A 92 -21.34 12.42 1.35
N PHE A 93 -20.60 13.33 1.99
CA PHE A 93 -19.76 13.02 3.15
C PHE A 93 -20.58 12.59 4.37
N ALA A 94 -21.61 13.34 4.75
CA ALA A 94 -22.48 12.99 5.87
C ALA A 94 -23.20 11.65 5.64
N LYS A 95 -23.58 11.37 4.39
CA LYS A 95 -24.18 10.08 4.02
C LYS A 95 -23.18 8.92 4.14
N ALA A 96 -21.94 9.13 3.70
CA ALA A 96 -20.87 8.13 3.86
C ALA A 96 -20.54 7.89 5.34
N ALA A 97 -20.43 8.95 6.14
CA ALA A 97 -20.08 8.85 7.56
C ALA A 97 -21.16 8.17 8.43
N ARG A 98 -22.44 8.20 8.00
CA ARG A 98 -23.54 7.49 8.69
C ARG A 98 -23.59 5.99 8.39
N ASP A 99 -22.87 5.52 7.38
CA ASP A 99 -22.87 4.11 7.01
C ASP A 99 -21.84 3.34 7.88
N PRO A 100 -22.27 2.40 8.73
CA PRO A 100 -21.37 1.66 9.62
C PRO A 100 -20.35 0.81 8.85
N ARG A 101 -20.64 0.41 7.61
CA ARG A 101 -19.73 -0.38 6.76
C ARG A 101 -18.49 0.43 6.37
N VAL A 102 -18.62 1.75 6.27
CA VAL A 102 -17.50 2.66 5.98
C VAL A 102 -16.53 2.65 7.15
N TRP A 103 -17.02 2.64 8.39
CA TRP A 103 -16.18 2.55 9.58
C TRP A 103 -15.56 1.16 9.78
N ALA A 104 -16.27 0.09 9.41
CA ALA A 104 -15.68 -1.24 9.35
C ALA A 104 -14.47 -1.27 8.39
N LEU A 105 -14.65 -0.73 7.17
CA LEU A 105 -13.57 -0.64 6.19
C LEU A 105 -12.45 0.34 6.60
N PHE A 106 -12.78 1.40 7.33
CA PHE A 106 -11.78 2.30 7.94
C PHE A 106 -10.84 1.53 8.86
N VAL A 107 -11.39 0.70 9.77
CA VAL A 107 -10.59 -0.08 10.72
C VAL A 107 -9.80 -1.17 10.00
N ILE A 108 -10.43 -1.90 9.07
CA ILE A 108 -9.77 -2.90 8.22
C ILE A 108 -8.59 -2.28 7.45
N TYR A 109 -8.81 -1.11 6.83
CA TYR A 109 -7.76 -0.45 6.08
C TYR A 109 -6.64 0.12 6.97
N GLY A 110 -6.98 0.53 8.20
CA GLY A 110 -5.99 0.83 9.24
C GLY A 110 -5.16 -0.38 9.65
N ALA A 111 -5.78 -1.57 9.72
CA ALA A 111 -5.11 -2.82 10.06
C ALA A 111 -4.22 -3.39 8.95
N CYS A 112 -4.43 -3.01 7.68
CA CYS A 112 -3.48 -3.35 6.60
C CYS A 112 -2.57 -2.19 6.23
N PHE A 113 -3.07 -1.16 5.54
CA PHE A 113 -2.27 -0.03 5.07
C PHE A 113 -1.63 0.76 6.23
N GLY A 114 -2.29 0.88 7.38
CA GLY A 114 -1.69 1.53 8.54
C GLY A 114 -0.49 0.75 9.11
N ILE A 115 -0.59 -0.58 9.11
CA ILE A 115 0.52 -1.45 9.49
C ILE A 115 1.62 -1.40 8.41
N GLU A 116 1.26 -1.34 7.12
CA GLU A 116 2.20 -1.11 6.02
C GLU A 116 3.06 0.14 6.26
N LEU A 117 2.43 1.26 6.57
CA LEU A 117 3.12 2.53 6.86
C LEU A 117 4.01 2.43 8.09
N THR A 118 3.54 1.76 9.15
CA THR A 118 4.31 1.61 10.39
C THR A 118 5.55 0.75 10.15
N VAL A 119 5.38 -0.41 9.53
CA VAL A 119 6.46 -1.32 9.15
C VAL A 119 7.46 -0.60 8.26
N ASN A 120 7.02 0.13 7.23
CA ASN A 120 7.91 0.91 6.38
C ASN A 120 8.76 1.92 7.15
N ASN A 121 8.31 2.43 8.30
CA ASN A 121 9.07 3.40 9.10
C ASN A 121 10.07 2.74 10.06
N VAL A 122 9.75 1.55 10.59
CA VAL A 122 10.55 0.92 11.64
C VAL A 122 11.38 -0.28 11.16
N LEU A 123 11.05 -0.88 10.02
CA LEU A 123 11.62 -2.18 9.60
C LEU A 123 13.14 -2.17 9.42
N ALA A 124 13.71 -1.10 8.86
CA ALA A 124 15.16 -1.02 8.71
C ALA A 124 15.87 -0.96 10.08
N LEU A 125 15.34 -0.16 11.01
CA LEU A 125 15.86 -0.08 12.38
C LEU A 125 15.66 -1.41 13.12
N TYR A 126 14.53 -2.07 12.91
CA TYR A 126 14.25 -3.38 13.49
C TYR A 126 15.34 -4.39 13.11
N PHE A 127 15.74 -4.42 11.84
CA PHE A 127 16.81 -5.31 11.40
C PHE A 127 18.14 -4.99 12.08
N ILE A 128 18.49 -3.71 12.16
CA ILE A 128 19.76 -3.26 12.77
C ILE A 128 19.82 -3.60 14.26
N ASP A 129 18.72 -3.38 14.99
CA ASP A 129 18.71 -3.48 16.45
C ASP A 129 18.52 -4.91 16.97
N TYR A 130 17.88 -5.79 16.19
CA TYR A 130 17.47 -7.12 16.67
C TYR A 130 18.17 -8.31 15.98
N PHE A 131 18.99 -8.09 14.95
CA PHE A 131 19.71 -9.16 14.27
C PHE A 131 21.22 -8.99 14.37
N ASP A 132 21.89 -9.99 14.97
CA ASP A 132 23.35 -10.02 15.17
C ASP A 132 24.15 -9.84 13.88
N PHE A 133 23.56 -10.16 12.72
CA PHE A 133 24.14 -9.94 11.41
C PHE A 133 24.64 -8.49 11.21
N PHE A 134 23.94 -7.51 11.76
CA PHE A 134 24.27 -6.09 11.62
C PHE A 134 25.26 -5.58 12.67
N ALA A 135 25.45 -6.29 13.77
CA ALA A 135 26.26 -5.84 14.91
C ALA A 135 27.75 -5.63 14.56
N SER A 136 28.25 -6.34 13.54
CA SER A 136 29.64 -6.24 13.08
C SER A 136 29.85 -5.21 11.96
N MET A 137 28.79 -4.55 11.48
CA MET A 137 28.84 -3.59 10.38
C MET A 137 29.00 -2.16 10.89
N THR A 138 29.56 -1.28 10.05
CA THR A 138 29.49 0.17 10.32
C THR A 138 28.04 0.66 10.22
N ALA A 139 27.68 1.75 10.91
CA ALA A 139 26.32 2.28 10.90
C ALA A 139 25.78 2.54 9.49
N VAL A 140 26.62 3.08 8.60
CA VAL A 140 26.23 3.36 7.21
C VAL A 140 26.02 2.08 6.41
N GLN A 141 26.88 1.07 6.57
CA GLN A 141 26.71 -0.23 5.91
C GLN A 141 25.47 -0.96 6.41
N ALA A 142 25.22 -0.94 7.72
CA ALA A 142 24.05 -1.55 8.32
C ALA A 142 22.75 -0.95 7.78
N VAL A 143 22.69 0.39 7.68
CA VAL A 143 21.54 1.11 7.13
C VAL A 143 21.35 0.85 5.63
N GLN A 144 22.42 0.71 4.84
CA GLN A 144 22.31 0.31 3.42
C GLN A 144 21.74 -1.10 3.24
N TRP A 145 22.23 -2.06 4.02
CA TRP A 145 21.75 -3.44 3.98
C TRP A 145 20.32 -3.58 4.50
N ALA A 146 20.03 -2.99 5.65
CA ALA A 146 18.70 -3.02 6.25
C ALA A 146 17.67 -2.28 5.40
N GLY A 147 18.07 -1.18 4.76
CA GLY A 147 17.29 -0.45 3.78
C GLY A 147 16.96 -1.28 2.53
N ALA A 148 17.95 -2.03 2.02
CA ALA A 148 17.73 -2.97 0.92
C ALA A 148 16.79 -4.13 1.30
N ALA A 149 16.93 -4.67 2.51
CA ALA A 149 16.00 -5.68 3.04
C ALA A 149 14.57 -5.10 3.19
N ALA A 150 14.44 -3.89 3.74
CA ALA A 150 13.16 -3.21 3.90
C ALA A 150 12.51 -2.86 2.55
N MET A 151 13.30 -2.61 1.50
CA MET A 151 12.79 -2.41 0.15
C MET A 151 12.01 -3.63 -0.35
N LEU A 152 12.37 -4.86 0.04
CA LEU A 152 11.64 -6.07 -0.38
C LEU A 152 10.17 -6.03 0.04
N PHE A 153 9.89 -5.44 1.20
CA PHE A 153 8.53 -5.18 1.68
C PHE A 153 7.83 -4.12 0.79
N GLY A 154 8.49 -2.99 0.52
CA GLY A 154 7.87 -1.94 -0.29
C GLY A 154 7.72 -2.27 -1.78
N LEU A 155 8.64 -3.05 -2.37
CA LEU A 155 8.64 -3.46 -3.78
C LEU A 155 7.45 -4.34 -4.13
N MET A 156 6.97 -5.12 -3.16
CA MET A 156 5.82 -6.00 -3.31
C MET A 156 4.55 -5.25 -3.73
N ASN A 157 4.46 -3.94 -3.43
CA ASN A 157 3.39 -3.05 -3.93
C ASN A 157 3.22 -3.03 -5.45
N VAL A 158 4.25 -3.36 -6.23
CA VAL A 158 4.21 -3.30 -7.70
C VAL A 158 3.13 -4.22 -8.27
N PHE A 159 2.90 -5.38 -7.67
CA PHE A 159 1.93 -6.36 -8.18
C PHE A 159 1.01 -6.95 -7.12
N ALA A 160 1.42 -7.04 -5.84
CA ALA A 160 0.60 -7.72 -4.84
C ALA A 160 -0.75 -7.02 -4.60
N ARG A 161 -0.78 -5.68 -4.74
CA ARG A 161 -2.01 -4.91 -4.61
C ARG A 161 -2.98 -5.12 -5.77
N THR A 162 -2.46 -5.19 -7.00
CA THR A 162 -3.28 -5.54 -8.17
C THR A 162 -3.76 -6.98 -8.07
N LEU A 163 -2.90 -7.91 -7.62
CA LEU A 163 -3.25 -9.30 -7.36
C LEU A 163 -4.39 -9.42 -6.33
N GLY A 164 -4.30 -8.70 -5.21
CA GLY A 164 -5.35 -8.68 -4.19
C GLY A 164 -6.70 -8.18 -4.71
N GLY A 165 -6.68 -7.13 -5.55
CA GLY A 165 -7.88 -6.62 -6.22
C GLY A 165 -8.46 -7.62 -7.24
N ALA A 166 -7.60 -8.17 -8.10
CA ALA A 166 -7.98 -9.12 -9.15
C ALA A 166 -8.56 -10.43 -8.56
N LEU A 167 -7.95 -10.96 -7.49
CA LEU A 167 -8.50 -12.11 -6.77
C LEU A 167 -9.84 -11.75 -6.10
N GLY A 168 -9.98 -10.52 -5.58
CA GLY A 168 -11.27 -9.99 -5.13
C GLY A 168 -12.33 -10.02 -6.24
N ASP A 169 -11.99 -9.58 -7.45
CA ASP A 169 -12.87 -9.61 -8.61
C ASP A 169 -13.23 -11.04 -9.03
N VAL A 170 -12.26 -11.98 -9.00
CA VAL A 170 -12.50 -13.42 -9.27
C VAL A 170 -13.50 -14.01 -8.28
N PHE A 171 -13.29 -13.80 -6.98
CA PHE A 171 -14.23 -14.24 -5.94
C PHE A 171 -15.59 -13.53 -6.08
N GLY A 172 -15.57 -12.27 -6.51
CA GLY A 172 -16.75 -11.47 -6.83
C GLY A 172 -17.59 -12.02 -7.97
N ARG A 173 -16.96 -12.52 -9.04
CA ARG A 173 -17.65 -13.16 -10.17
C ARG A 173 -18.36 -14.45 -9.75
N ARG A 174 -17.77 -15.22 -8.85
CA ARG A 174 -18.29 -16.53 -8.43
C ARG A 174 -19.37 -16.44 -7.34
N TRP A 175 -19.22 -15.52 -6.38
CA TRP A 175 -20.06 -15.44 -5.18
C TRP A 175 -20.67 -14.05 -4.94
N GLY A 176 -20.65 -13.16 -5.94
CA GLY A 176 -21.16 -11.80 -5.83
C GLY A 176 -20.31 -10.92 -4.90
N LEU A 177 -20.89 -9.81 -4.44
CA LEU A 177 -20.20 -8.87 -3.54
C LEU A 177 -19.76 -9.53 -2.22
N SER A 178 -20.51 -10.52 -1.74
CA SER A 178 -20.13 -11.32 -0.56
C SER A 178 -18.83 -12.10 -0.77
N GLY A 179 -18.53 -12.51 -2.00
CA GLY A 179 -17.26 -13.15 -2.37
C GLY A 179 -16.06 -12.23 -2.19
N ARG A 180 -16.19 -10.96 -2.59
CA ARG A 180 -15.14 -9.93 -2.41
C ARG A 180 -14.82 -9.73 -0.92
N VAL A 181 -15.86 -9.69 -0.08
CA VAL A 181 -15.72 -9.56 1.38
C VAL A 181 -15.07 -10.79 2.02
N ARG A 182 -15.41 -12.00 1.56
CA ARG A 182 -14.75 -13.24 2.02
C ARG A 182 -13.27 -13.26 1.64
N TRP A 183 -12.93 -12.81 0.45
CA TRP A 183 -11.53 -12.68 0.03
C TRP A 183 -10.78 -11.66 0.88
N LEU A 184 -11.38 -10.50 1.15
CA LEU A 184 -10.83 -9.50 2.06
C LEU A 184 -10.55 -10.10 3.45
N PHE A 185 -11.50 -10.88 4.00
CA PHE A 185 -11.29 -11.61 5.26
C PHE A 185 -10.08 -12.55 5.18
N ILE A 186 -10.00 -13.39 4.14
CA ILE A 186 -8.91 -14.36 3.96
C ILE A 186 -7.56 -13.63 3.90
N ALA A 187 -7.42 -12.63 3.04
CA ALA A 187 -6.18 -11.88 2.88
C ALA A 187 -5.74 -11.24 4.21
N LEU A 188 -6.64 -10.54 4.91
CA LEU A 188 -6.34 -9.84 6.16
C LEU A 188 -6.08 -10.81 7.33
N PHE A 189 -6.76 -11.95 7.35
CA PHE A 189 -6.53 -12.98 8.36
C PHE A 189 -5.13 -13.56 8.24
N PHE A 190 -4.73 -13.94 7.02
CA PHE A 190 -3.39 -14.46 6.75
C PHE A 190 -2.29 -13.40 6.86
N GLU A 191 -2.61 -12.13 6.60
CA GLU A 191 -1.70 -11.00 6.88
C GLU A 191 -1.29 -10.98 8.36
N GLY A 192 -2.27 -11.01 9.28
CA GLY A 192 -1.98 -11.03 10.71
C GLY A 192 -1.21 -12.28 11.14
N LEU A 193 -1.53 -13.45 10.59
CA LEU A 193 -0.78 -14.68 10.85
C LEU A 193 0.67 -14.59 10.34
N ALA A 194 0.89 -14.05 9.15
CA ALA A 194 2.21 -13.88 8.56
C ALA A 194 3.04 -12.85 9.34
N LEU A 195 2.42 -11.79 9.85
CA LEU A 195 3.08 -10.82 10.74
C LEU A 195 3.50 -11.47 12.06
N MET A 196 2.62 -12.26 12.68
CA MET A 196 2.96 -13.01 13.89
C MET A 196 4.12 -13.97 13.61
N LEU A 197 4.12 -14.69 12.48
CA LEU A 197 5.23 -15.54 12.09
C LEU A 197 6.54 -14.75 11.93
N PHE A 198 6.52 -13.64 11.17
CA PHE A 198 7.67 -12.77 10.99
C PHE A 198 8.25 -12.27 12.33
N SER A 199 7.38 -11.88 13.26
CA SER A 199 7.77 -11.37 14.58
C SER A 199 8.58 -12.37 15.42
N GLN A 200 8.46 -13.66 15.13
CA GLN A 200 9.13 -14.74 15.86
C GLN A 200 10.38 -15.26 15.16
N MET A 201 10.82 -14.65 14.04
CA MET A 201 12.01 -15.09 13.32
C MET A 201 13.28 -14.50 13.93
N PRO A 202 14.18 -15.32 14.55
CA PRO A 202 15.37 -14.81 15.22
C PRO A 202 16.57 -14.66 14.28
N VAL A 203 16.53 -15.26 13.09
CA VAL A 203 17.63 -15.28 12.12
C VAL A 203 17.21 -14.60 10.84
N LEU A 204 18.08 -13.73 10.31
CA LEU A 204 17.81 -12.91 9.13
C LEU A 204 17.40 -13.75 7.91
N ALA A 205 18.07 -14.89 7.70
CA ALA A 205 17.76 -15.83 6.62
C ALA A 205 16.31 -16.34 6.62
N MET A 206 15.67 -16.42 7.80
CA MET A 206 14.27 -16.81 7.96
C MET A 206 13.34 -15.59 7.99
N ALA A 207 13.81 -14.47 8.56
CA ALA A 207 13.05 -13.24 8.64
C ALA A 207 12.76 -12.63 7.26
N ILE A 208 13.69 -12.70 6.31
CA ILE A 208 13.49 -12.13 4.96
C ILE A 208 12.37 -12.86 4.18
N PRO A 209 12.36 -14.20 4.06
CA PRO A 209 11.22 -14.91 3.46
C PRO A 209 9.90 -14.65 4.20
N ALA A 210 9.90 -14.65 5.53
CA ALA A 210 8.71 -14.36 6.32
C ALA A 210 8.19 -12.94 6.08
N LEU A 211 9.08 -11.95 5.95
CA LEU A 211 8.76 -10.56 5.60
C LEU A 211 8.12 -10.48 4.21
N ILE A 212 8.64 -11.22 3.22
CA ILE A 212 8.09 -11.24 1.86
C ILE A 212 6.66 -11.80 1.86
N VAL A 213 6.41 -12.89 2.59
CA VAL A 213 5.07 -13.49 2.72
C VAL A 213 4.13 -12.53 3.45
N PHE A 214 4.58 -11.93 4.55
CA PHE A 214 3.82 -10.92 5.27
C PHE A 214 3.46 -9.75 4.36
N SER A 215 4.46 -9.19 3.66
CA SER A 215 4.27 -8.11 2.69
C SER A 215 3.19 -8.45 1.68
N LEU A 216 3.33 -9.60 1.01
CA LEU A 216 2.39 -10.06 -0.01
C LEU A 216 0.94 -9.97 0.48
N PHE A 217 0.66 -10.46 1.70
CA PHE A 217 -0.67 -10.39 2.28
C PHE A 217 -1.11 -8.96 2.63
N VAL A 218 -0.24 -8.11 3.18
CA VAL A 218 -0.54 -6.69 3.46
C VAL A 218 -1.05 -6.00 2.20
N GLN A 219 -0.29 -6.09 1.10
CA GLN A 219 -0.66 -5.42 -0.14
C GLN A 219 -1.88 -6.08 -0.80
N MET A 220 -2.05 -7.40 -0.67
CA MET A 220 -3.26 -8.08 -1.15
C MET A 220 -4.50 -7.64 -0.37
N SER A 221 -4.43 -7.45 0.95
CA SER A 221 -5.52 -6.93 1.79
C SER A 221 -5.92 -5.52 1.39
N GLU A 222 -4.96 -4.66 1.04
CA GLU A 222 -5.24 -3.31 0.56
C GLU A 222 -5.97 -3.34 -0.79
N GLY A 223 -5.52 -4.20 -1.71
CA GLY A 223 -6.17 -4.43 -3.00
C GLY A 223 -7.59 -4.97 -2.82
N ALA A 224 -7.75 -5.98 -1.96
CA ALA A 224 -9.04 -6.56 -1.62
C ALA A 224 -9.99 -5.53 -0.99
N THR A 225 -9.48 -4.63 -0.14
CA THR A 225 -10.28 -3.55 0.47
C THR A 225 -10.86 -2.63 -0.61
N TYR A 226 -10.03 -2.18 -1.54
CA TYR A 226 -10.48 -1.32 -2.65
C TYR A 226 -11.27 -2.07 -3.74
N SER A 227 -11.30 -3.40 -3.72
CA SER A 227 -12.27 -4.18 -4.50
C SER A 227 -13.68 -4.10 -3.92
N VAL A 228 -13.84 -3.78 -2.62
CA VAL A 228 -15.13 -3.71 -1.91
C VAL A 228 -15.65 -2.27 -1.80
N VAL A 229 -14.77 -1.31 -1.53
CA VAL A 229 -15.08 0.13 -1.35
C VAL A 229 -16.04 0.71 -2.41
N PRO A 230 -15.86 0.44 -3.72
CA PRO A 230 -16.73 1.00 -4.76
C PRO A 230 -18.21 0.64 -4.64
N PHE A 231 -18.51 -0.47 -3.97
CA PHE A 231 -19.86 -1.02 -3.87
C PHE A 231 -20.60 -0.57 -2.61
N ILE A 232 -19.93 0.09 -1.66
CA ILE A 232 -20.56 0.54 -0.41
C ILE A 232 -21.58 1.64 -0.68
N ASN A 233 -21.19 2.66 -1.44
CA ASN A 233 -22.08 3.75 -1.82
C ASN A 233 -21.64 4.41 -3.14
N LYS A 234 -22.21 3.94 -4.25
CA LYS A 234 -21.92 4.44 -5.61
C LYS A 234 -22.11 5.96 -5.75
N LYS A 235 -23.05 6.54 -4.99
CA LYS A 235 -23.37 7.99 -5.04
C LYS A 235 -22.40 8.86 -4.23
N ALA A 236 -21.67 8.28 -3.29
CA ALA A 236 -20.73 8.98 -2.42
C ALA A 236 -19.33 8.33 -2.42
N LEU A 237 -18.95 7.72 -3.55
CA LEU A 237 -17.73 6.93 -3.69
C LEU A 237 -16.48 7.67 -3.20
N GLY A 238 -16.29 8.92 -3.64
CA GLY A 238 -15.14 9.72 -3.22
C GLY A 238 -15.09 9.97 -1.71
N SER A 239 -16.25 10.18 -1.07
CA SER A 239 -16.34 10.35 0.38
C SER A 239 -16.05 9.05 1.13
N VAL A 240 -16.57 7.91 0.65
CA VAL A 240 -16.29 6.59 1.23
C VAL A 240 -14.80 6.27 1.11
N ALA A 241 -14.23 6.41 -0.09
CA ALA A 241 -12.80 6.17 -0.33
C ALA A 241 -11.93 7.09 0.52
N GLY A 242 -12.33 8.36 0.69
CA GLY A 242 -11.63 9.31 1.56
C GLY A 242 -11.63 8.90 3.04
N ILE A 243 -12.79 8.50 3.58
CA ILE A 243 -12.88 8.04 4.98
C ILE A 243 -12.06 6.76 5.15
N VAL A 244 -12.27 5.74 4.31
CA VAL A 244 -11.53 4.46 4.39
C VAL A 244 -10.02 4.71 4.27
N GLY A 245 -9.59 5.54 3.31
CA GLY A 245 -8.20 5.91 3.12
C GLY A 245 -7.58 6.60 4.35
N ALA A 246 -8.33 7.47 5.03
CA ALA A 246 -7.88 8.10 6.28
C ALA A 246 -7.64 7.09 7.40
N GLY A 247 -8.36 5.95 7.39
CA GLY A 247 -8.16 4.84 8.32
C GLY A 247 -6.74 4.29 8.30
N GLY A 248 -6.10 4.29 7.15
CA GLY A 248 -4.69 3.91 7.00
C GLY A 248 -3.73 4.76 7.82
N ASN A 249 -3.80 6.08 7.67
CA ASN A 249 -2.95 7.00 8.44
C ASN A 249 -3.26 6.93 9.95
N ALA A 250 -4.55 6.81 10.31
CA ALA A 250 -4.96 6.64 11.70
C ALA A 250 -4.40 5.35 12.31
N GLY A 251 -4.47 4.23 11.56
CA GLY A 251 -3.89 2.95 11.94
C GLY A 251 -2.37 3.03 12.10
N ALA A 252 -1.67 3.74 11.21
CA ALA A 252 -0.23 3.93 11.30
C ALA A 252 0.20 4.67 12.57
N VAL A 253 -0.53 5.75 12.93
CA VAL A 253 -0.30 6.47 14.17
C VAL A 253 -0.57 5.59 15.38
N ALA A 254 -1.69 4.85 15.38
CA ALA A 254 -2.05 3.95 16.47
C ALA A 254 -1.00 2.85 16.69
N ALA A 255 -0.55 2.19 15.62
CA ALA A 255 0.49 1.16 15.68
C ALA A 255 1.85 1.75 16.07
N GLY A 256 2.19 2.96 15.61
CA GLY A 256 3.41 3.67 15.98
C GLY A 256 3.56 3.89 17.49
N PHE A 257 2.45 4.04 18.23
CA PHE A 257 2.51 4.14 19.69
C PHE A 257 3.00 2.86 20.36
N LEU A 258 2.78 1.67 19.78
CA LEU A 258 3.34 0.42 20.32
C LEU A 258 4.87 0.39 20.22
N PHE A 259 5.46 0.91 19.14
CA PHE A 259 6.91 0.97 18.95
C PHE A 259 7.61 2.07 19.78
N ARG A 260 6.85 3.07 20.26
CA ARG A 260 7.34 4.08 21.20
C ARG A 260 7.30 3.62 22.65
N GLY A 261 6.56 2.54 22.95
CA GLY A 261 6.44 1.98 24.29
C GLY A 261 7.71 1.27 24.76
N ALA A 262 7.67 0.76 26.00
CA ALA A 262 8.78 -0.01 26.60
C ALA A 262 8.82 -1.48 26.18
N ILE A 263 7.96 -1.91 25.25
CA ILE A 263 7.91 -3.30 24.80
C ILE A 263 8.95 -3.56 23.70
N PRO A 264 9.59 -4.74 23.66
CA PRO A 264 10.44 -5.13 22.55
C PRO A 264 9.67 -5.12 21.22
N TRP A 265 10.31 -4.71 20.14
CA TRP A 265 9.68 -4.62 18.82
C TRP A 265 9.18 -5.96 18.26
N PRO A 266 9.87 -7.12 18.46
CA PRO A 266 9.29 -8.42 18.12
C PRO A 266 7.93 -8.65 18.81
N THR A 267 7.81 -8.28 20.08
CA THR A 267 6.56 -8.38 20.83
C THR A 267 5.52 -7.39 20.30
N ALA A 268 5.91 -6.18 19.92
CA ALA A 268 5.02 -5.20 19.30
C ALA A 268 4.45 -5.75 17.97
N PHE A 269 5.28 -6.32 17.10
CA PHE A 269 4.84 -6.96 15.87
C PHE A 269 3.90 -8.15 16.13
N LEU A 270 4.19 -8.98 17.14
CA LEU A 270 3.32 -10.09 17.51
C LEU A 270 1.92 -9.60 17.95
N VAL A 271 1.86 -8.59 18.81
CA VAL A 271 0.62 -7.99 19.28
C VAL A 271 -0.16 -7.38 18.12
N ILE A 272 0.51 -6.63 17.24
CA ILE A 272 -0.12 -6.05 16.05
C ILE A 272 -0.67 -7.17 15.15
N GLY A 273 0.10 -8.22 14.88
CA GLY A 273 -0.35 -9.36 14.09
C GLY A 273 -1.62 -10.00 14.65
N ALA A 274 -1.68 -10.20 15.97
CA ALA A 274 -2.89 -10.69 16.63
C ALA A 274 -4.08 -9.74 16.48
N LEU A 275 -3.87 -8.43 16.63
CA LEU A 275 -4.91 -7.42 16.43
C LEU A 275 -5.41 -7.38 14.98
N VAL A 276 -4.52 -7.51 13.99
CA VAL A 276 -4.88 -7.60 12.57
C VAL A 276 -5.72 -8.85 12.31
N THR A 277 -5.30 -10.01 12.83
CA THR A 277 -6.06 -11.26 12.71
C THR A 277 -7.46 -11.16 13.31
N VAL A 278 -7.61 -10.53 14.50
CA VAL A 278 -8.93 -10.29 15.11
C VAL A 278 -9.74 -9.29 14.28
N THR A 279 -9.11 -8.24 13.78
CA THR A 279 -9.76 -7.22 12.94
C THR A 279 -10.27 -7.80 11.63
N ALA A 280 -9.65 -8.86 11.10
CA ALA A 280 -10.13 -9.54 9.90
C ALA A 280 -11.61 -9.94 10.00
N PHE A 281 -12.07 -10.40 11.17
CA PHE A 281 -13.47 -10.79 11.39
C PHE A 281 -14.47 -9.63 11.22
N LEU A 282 -14.02 -8.37 11.36
CA LEU A 282 -14.83 -7.19 11.09
C LEU A 282 -15.26 -7.11 9.62
N ALA A 283 -14.56 -7.79 8.69
CA ALA A 283 -14.97 -7.90 7.30
C ALA A 283 -16.40 -8.46 7.17
N PHE A 284 -16.83 -9.37 8.06
CA PHE A 284 -18.19 -9.93 8.04
C PHE A 284 -19.28 -8.94 8.46
N ALA A 285 -18.92 -7.79 9.04
CA ALA A 285 -19.84 -6.68 9.29
C ALA A 285 -20.15 -5.90 8.00
N VAL A 286 -19.31 -6.01 6.97
CA VAL A 286 -19.53 -5.40 5.65
C VAL A 286 -20.52 -6.25 4.86
N ARG A 287 -21.81 -6.02 5.11
CA ARG A 287 -22.91 -6.72 4.42
C ARG A 287 -23.52 -5.88 3.32
N PHE A 288 -23.91 -6.55 2.25
CA PHE A 288 -24.64 -5.96 1.14
C PHE A 288 -26.09 -6.44 1.20
N ASP A 289 -27.00 -5.51 0.95
CA ASP A 289 -28.41 -5.80 0.75
C ASP A 289 -28.63 -6.50 -0.59
N SER A 290 -29.72 -7.26 -0.69
CA SER A 290 -30.07 -8.02 -1.89
C SER A 290 -30.25 -7.13 -3.12
N GLN A 291 -30.74 -5.89 -2.96
CA GLN A 291 -30.88 -4.95 -4.07
C GLN A 291 -29.52 -4.50 -4.61
N THR A 292 -28.59 -4.08 -3.76
CA THR A 292 -27.21 -3.74 -4.19
C THR A 292 -26.51 -4.92 -4.86
N GLU A 293 -26.74 -6.15 -4.38
CA GLU A 293 -26.15 -7.34 -5.00
C GLU A 293 -26.75 -7.62 -6.40
N ILE A 294 -28.06 -7.49 -6.58
CA ILE A 294 -28.72 -7.62 -7.88
C ILE A 294 -28.21 -6.53 -8.83
N GLU A 295 -28.18 -5.27 -8.41
CA GLU A 295 -27.66 -4.17 -9.22
C GLU A 295 -26.21 -4.41 -9.66
N ALA A 296 -25.36 -4.90 -8.75
CA ALA A 296 -23.97 -5.19 -9.06
C ALA A 296 -23.83 -6.34 -10.05
N ARG A 297 -24.65 -7.39 -9.91
CA ARG A 297 -24.70 -8.51 -10.88
C ARG A 297 -25.18 -8.05 -12.25
N THR A 298 -26.28 -7.31 -12.31
CA THR A 298 -26.80 -6.78 -13.58
C THR A 298 -25.79 -5.87 -14.29
N ALA A 299 -25.10 -5.00 -13.54
CA ALA A 299 -24.06 -4.14 -14.09
C ALA A 299 -22.85 -4.95 -14.61
N LEU A 300 -22.45 -6.00 -13.88
CA LEU A 300 -21.39 -6.91 -14.30
C LEU A 300 -21.76 -7.67 -15.57
N ASP A 301 -22.97 -8.23 -15.63
CA ASP A 301 -23.46 -8.98 -16.79
C ASP A 301 -23.54 -8.09 -18.04
N ALA A 302 -24.00 -6.84 -17.88
CA ALA A 302 -24.01 -5.85 -18.95
C ALA A 302 -22.58 -5.53 -19.45
N ALA A 303 -21.63 -5.32 -18.53
CA ALA A 303 -20.23 -5.05 -18.90
C ALA A 303 -19.57 -6.25 -19.59
N LEU A 304 -19.86 -7.48 -19.15
CA LEU A 304 -19.36 -8.70 -19.79
C LEU A 304 -19.99 -8.91 -21.18
N ALA A 305 -21.27 -8.58 -21.35
CA ALA A 305 -21.95 -8.63 -22.63
C ALA A 305 -21.35 -7.62 -23.63
N ASP A 306 -21.11 -6.38 -23.19
CA ASP A 306 -20.46 -5.34 -24.00
C ASP A 306 -19.02 -5.74 -24.37
N ARG A 307 -18.27 -6.31 -23.41
CA ARG A 307 -16.92 -6.84 -23.66
C ARG A 307 -16.92 -7.98 -24.69
N ARG A 308 -17.86 -8.91 -24.58
CA ARG A 308 -18.03 -10.00 -25.57
C ARG A 308 -18.39 -9.46 -26.95
N ALA A 309 -19.25 -8.44 -27.02
CA ALA A 309 -19.60 -7.77 -28.27
C ALA A 309 -18.39 -7.03 -28.87
N GLY A 310 -17.57 -6.37 -28.04
CA GLY A 310 -16.34 -5.71 -28.45
C GLY A 310 -15.27 -6.67 -28.99
N LEU A 311 -15.11 -7.83 -28.35
CA LEU A 311 -14.23 -8.92 -28.82
C LEU A 311 -14.72 -9.50 -30.16
N ALA A 312 -16.03 -9.75 -30.28
CA ALA A 312 -16.63 -10.22 -31.54
C ALA A 312 -16.50 -9.20 -32.68
N ALA A 313 -16.46 -7.90 -32.35
CA ALA A 313 -16.28 -6.80 -33.30
C ALA A 313 -14.81 -6.44 -33.58
N GLY A 314 -13.83 -7.14 -32.99
CA GLY A 314 -12.39 -6.85 -33.15
C GLY A 314 -11.94 -5.50 -32.56
N ARG A 315 -12.70 -4.93 -31.62
CA ARG A 315 -12.43 -3.62 -31.00
C ARG A 315 -11.62 -3.69 -29.70
N VAL A 316 -11.36 -4.90 -29.20
CA VAL A 316 -10.68 -5.17 -27.93
C VAL A 316 -9.64 -6.26 -28.17
N GLU A 317 -8.38 -6.05 -27.76
CA GLU A 317 -7.32 -7.04 -27.95
C GLU A 317 -7.44 -8.23 -26.95
N PRO A 318 -7.07 -9.46 -27.35
CA PRO A 318 -7.19 -10.65 -26.50
C PRO A 318 -6.38 -10.57 -25.19
N ALA A 319 -5.28 -9.80 -25.16
CA ALA A 319 -4.39 -9.68 -24.00
C ALA A 319 -5.04 -8.94 -22.83
N GLU A 320 -5.99 -8.03 -23.09
CA GLU A 320 -6.77 -7.39 -22.03
C GLU A 320 -7.76 -8.36 -21.37
N ALA A 321 -8.14 -9.45 -22.05
CA ALA A 321 -9.20 -10.38 -21.64
C ALA A 321 -8.88 -11.27 -20.41
N ALA A 322 -7.64 -11.28 -19.93
CA ALA A 322 -7.20 -12.11 -18.80
C ALA A 322 -7.36 -11.46 -17.40
N GLY A 323 -7.69 -10.16 -17.35
CA GLY A 323 -8.03 -9.43 -16.11
C GLY A 323 -9.50 -9.55 -15.73
#